data_AF-A0A957ACG7-F1
#
_entry.id   AF-A0A957ACG7-F1
#
_cell.length_a   1.000
_cell.length_b   1.000
_cell.length_c   1.000
_cell.angle_alpha   90.00
_cell.angle_beta   90.00
_cell.angle_gamma   90.00
#
_symmetry.space_group_name_H-M   'P 1'
#
loop_
_entity.id
_entity.type
_entity.pdbx_description
1 polymer ?
#
loop_
_entity_poly.entity_id
_entity_poly.type
_entity_poly.pdbx_seq_one_letter_code
_entity_poly.pdbx_strand_id
1 'polypeptide(L)'
;REFMFQRVYLYDETRHEAERGKRVVKYLFEHFRRFPAGISAGFSLTGDPVERQAADYVSGMTDRYAIRLARELGCPDANGWDV
;
A
#
# COMPACT_ATOMS: atom_id res chain seq x y z
N ARG A 1 -13.73 22.99 -12.50
CA ARG A 1 -13.53 21.58 -12.06
C ARG A 1 -13.16 21.48 -10.58
N GLU A 2 -13.36 22.53 -9.76
CA GLU A 2 -13.01 22.53 -8.33
C GLU A 2 -14.11 22.01 -7.40
N PHE A 3 -15.33 21.81 -7.90
CA PHE A 3 -16.48 21.42 -7.07
C PHE A 3 -16.50 19.93 -6.65
N MET A 4 -15.82 19.02 -7.37
CA MET A 4 -15.76 17.60 -7.00
C MET A 4 -14.63 17.25 -6.03
N PHE A 5 -13.67 18.15 -5.79
CA PHE A 5 -12.56 17.90 -4.86
C PHE A 5 -12.97 18.18 -3.40
N GLN A 6 -13.72 19.26 -3.16
CA GLN A 6 -14.02 19.70 -1.80
C GLN A 6 -15.09 18.87 -1.09
N ARG A 7 -16.02 18.20 -1.80
CA ARG A 7 -17.07 17.41 -1.13
C ARG A 7 -16.72 15.94 -0.89
N VAL A 8 -15.68 15.42 -1.53
CA VAL A 8 -15.28 14.01 -1.42
C VAL A 8 -14.14 13.81 -0.39
N TYR A 9 -13.23 14.79 -0.28
CA TYR A 9 -12.04 14.68 0.58
C TYR A 9 -12.16 15.36 1.96
N LEU A 10 -13.31 15.97 2.29
CA LEU A 10 -13.51 16.73 3.53
C LEU A 10 -14.60 16.13 4.43
N TYR A 11 -14.60 14.81 4.59
CA TYR A 11 -15.30 14.16 5.70
C TYR A 11 -14.24 13.48 6.57
N ASP A 12 -14.32 13.62 7.89
CA ASP A 12 -13.33 13.02 8.81
C ASP A 12 -13.18 11.50 8.60
N GLU A 13 -14.24 10.84 8.17
CA GLU A 13 -14.25 9.42 7.82
C GLU A 13 -13.34 9.08 6.63
N THR A 14 -13.38 9.87 5.54
CA THR A 14 -12.48 9.66 4.39
C THR A 14 -11.03 9.97 4.73
N ARG A 15 -10.79 10.90 5.67
CA ARG A 15 -9.45 11.15 6.20
C ARG A 15 -8.95 9.98 7.04
N HIS A 16 -9.79 9.38 7.88
CA HIS A 16 -9.43 8.22 8.70
C HIS A 16 -9.08 7.02 7.83
N GLU A 17 -9.88 6.74 6.80
CA GLU A 17 -9.59 5.69 5.82
C GLU A 17 -8.32 5.98 5.03
N ALA A 18 -8.11 7.22 4.57
CA ALA A 18 -6.90 7.61 3.87
C ALA A 18 -5.64 7.43 4.75
N GLU A 19 -5.69 7.82 6.02
CA GLU A 19 -4.58 7.60 6.96
C GLU A 19 -4.34 6.11 7.22
N ARG A 20 -5.40 5.31 7.28
CA ARG A 20 -5.30 3.85 7.42
C ARG A 20 -4.66 3.21 6.18
N GLY A 21 -5.05 3.65 4.98
CA GLY A 21 -4.44 3.22 3.72
C GLY A 21 -2.95 3.55 3.66
N LYS A 22 -2.55 4.76 4.08
CA LYS A 22 -1.13 5.14 4.17
C LYS A 22 -0.33 4.20 5.09
N ARG A 23 -0.92 3.77 6.21
CA ARG A 23 -0.27 2.81 7.14
C ARG A 23 -0.12 1.43 6.52
N VAL A 24 -1.11 0.95 5.75
CA VAL A 24 -1.01 -0.31 4.98
C VAL A 24 0.12 -0.23 3.95
N VAL A 25 0.19 0.84 3.16
CA VAL A 25 1.25 1.05 2.16
C VAL A 25 2.63 1.09 2.82
N LYS A 26 2.76 1.85 3.92
CA LYS A 26 4.01 1.92 4.69
C LYS A 26 4.42 0.54 5.23
N TYR A 27 3.47 -0.24 5.75
CA TYR A 27 3.73 -1.59 6.25
C TYR A 27 4.30 -2.51 5.17
N LEU A 28 3.66 -2.52 3.99
CA LEU A 28 4.10 -3.33 2.85
C LEU A 28 5.47 -2.89 2.35
N PHE A 29 5.71 -1.58 2.25
CA PHE A 29 6.99 -1.03 1.84
C PHE A 29 8.12 -1.50 2.78
N GLU A 30 7.95 -1.35 4.10
CA GLU A 30 8.96 -1.80 5.07
C GLU A 30 9.15 -3.32 5.05
N HIS A 31 8.08 -4.08 4.83
CA HIS A 31 8.15 -5.54 4.71
C HIS A 31 9.05 -5.95 3.53
N PHE A 32 8.78 -5.44 2.33
CA PHE A 32 9.55 -5.78 1.13
C PHE A 32 10.95 -5.16 1.12
N ARG A 33 11.14 -4.03 1.81
CA ARG A 33 12.47 -3.48 2.04
C ARG A 33 13.33 -4.40 2.93
N ARG A 34 12.73 -5.04 3.95
CA ARG A 34 13.42 -5.98 4.83
C ARG A 34 13.56 -7.38 4.23
N PHE A 35 12.61 -7.79 3.41
CA PHE A 35 12.52 -9.12 2.80
C PHE A 35 12.36 -9.03 1.27
N PRO A 36 13.38 -8.53 0.54
CA PRO A 36 13.27 -8.33 -0.91
C PRO A 36 13.07 -9.62 -1.71
N ALA A 37 13.43 -10.78 -1.14
CA ALA A 37 13.16 -12.08 -1.75
C ALA A 37 11.66 -12.39 -1.94
N GLY A 38 10.77 -11.66 -1.27
CA GLY A 38 9.32 -11.75 -1.48
C GLY A 38 8.82 -11.00 -2.72
N ILE A 39 9.66 -10.19 -3.37
CA ILE A 39 9.32 -9.50 -4.62
C ILE A 39 9.53 -10.48 -5.78
N SER A 40 8.48 -10.80 -6.52
CA SER A 40 8.58 -11.74 -7.64
C SER A 40 9.48 -11.18 -8.76
N ALA A 41 10.36 -12.04 -9.30
CA ALA A 41 11.26 -11.70 -10.39
C ALA A 41 10.47 -11.16 -11.60
N GLY A 42 10.72 -9.90 -11.96
CA GLY A 42 10.00 -9.19 -13.03
C GLY A 42 9.33 -7.87 -12.61
N PHE A 43 9.15 -7.64 -11.30
CA PHE A 43 8.60 -6.36 -10.80
C PHE A 43 9.66 -5.28 -10.57
N SER A 44 10.94 -5.64 -10.54
CA SER A 44 12.03 -4.67 -10.46
C SER A 44 13.21 -5.12 -11.31
N LEU A 45 14.01 -4.15 -11.76
CA LEU A 45 15.21 -4.40 -12.54
C LEU A 45 16.29 -4.98 -11.62
N THR A 46 16.91 -6.06 -12.09
CA THR A 46 18.05 -6.67 -11.41
C THR A 46 19.17 -5.63 -11.25
N GLY A 47 19.37 -5.12 -10.04
CA GLY A 47 20.39 -4.12 -9.72
C GLY A 47 19.87 -2.82 -9.08
N ASP A 48 18.55 -2.58 -9.06
CA ASP A 48 17.99 -1.42 -8.37
C ASP A 48 18.17 -1.52 -6.84
N PRO A 49 18.28 -0.39 -6.11
CA PRO A 49 18.28 -0.38 -4.65
C PRO A 49 16.99 -1.02 -4.12
N VAL A 50 17.11 -1.76 -3.02
CA VAL A 50 15.98 -2.51 -2.40
C VAL A 50 14.77 -1.61 -2.13
N GLU A 51 15.01 -0.35 -1.74
CA GLU A 51 13.98 0.65 -1.54
C GLU A 51 13.18 0.93 -2.81
N ARG A 52 13.85 1.03 -3.97
CA ARG A 52 13.17 1.24 -5.26
C ARG A 52 12.39 0.00 -5.66
N GLN A 53 12.97 -1.19 -5.51
CA GLN A 53 12.25 -2.43 -5.81
C GLN A 53 10.98 -2.57 -4.96
N ALA A 54 11.06 -2.25 -3.67
CA ALA A 54 9.92 -2.29 -2.76
C ALA A 54 8.87 -1.23 -3.12
N ALA A 55 9.28 -0.01 -3.48
CA ALA A 55 8.36 1.04 -3.92
C ALA A 55 7.61 0.66 -5.20
N ASP A 56 8.34 0.15 -6.21
CA ASP A 56 7.77 -0.26 -7.49
C ASP A 56 6.78 -1.43 -7.30
N TYR A 57 7.16 -2.42 -6.49
CA TYR A 57 6.28 -3.55 -6.18
C TYR A 57 5.00 -3.12 -5.47
N VAL A 58 5.10 -2.25 -4.45
CA VAL A 58 3.93 -1.78 -3.69
C VAL A 58 3.04 -0.86 -4.52
N SER A 59 3.61 0.04 -5.32
CA SER A 59 2.84 0.93 -6.19
C SER A 59 2.11 0.19 -7.33
N GLY A 60 2.61 -0.98 -7.73
CA GLY A 60 1.97 -1.86 -8.71
C GLY A 60 0.79 -2.68 -8.16
N MET A 61 0.50 -2.59 -6.85
CA MET A 61 -0.61 -3.34 -6.24
C MET A 61 -1.95 -2.65 -6.48
N THR A 62 -3.00 -3.45 -6.71
CA THR A 62 -4.38 -2.95 -6.56
C THR A 62 -4.73 -2.87 -5.07
N ASP A 63 -5.65 -1.97 -4.70
CA ASP A 63 -6.07 -1.81 -3.29
C ASP A 63 -6.50 -3.14 -2.65
N ARG A 64 -7.31 -3.93 -3.36
CA ARG A 64 -7.75 -5.26 -2.91
C ARG A 64 -6.57 -6.21 -2.68
N TYR A 65 -5.59 -6.21 -3.58
CA TYR A 65 -4.40 -7.05 -3.42
C TYR A 65 -3.54 -6.59 -2.25
N ALA A 66 -3.28 -5.29 -2.13
CA ALA A 66 -2.49 -4.71 -1.04
C ALA A 66 -3.12 -5.01 0.32
N ILE A 67 -4.42 -4.81 0.47
CA ILE A 67 -5.16 -5.08 1.71
C ILE A 67 -5.12 -6.57 2.06
N ARG A 68 -5.38 -7.47 1.10
CA ARG A 68 -5.31 -8.92 1.32
C ARG A 68 -3.93 -9.36 1.76
N LEU A 69 -2.89 -8.93 1.04
CA LEU A 69 -1.51 -9.30 1.34
C LEU A 69 -1.05 -8.72 2.67
N ALA A 70 -1.37 -7.47 2.96
CA ALA A 70 -1.05 -6.84 4.25
C ALA A 70 -1.70 -7.61 5.40
N ARG A 71 -2.94 -8.09 5.23
CA ARG A 71 -3.64 -8.93 6.21
C ARG A 71 -2.96 -10.28 6.41
N GLU A 72 -2.58 -10.96 5.33
CA GLU A 72 -1.81 -12.22 5.38
C GLU A 72 -0.46 -12.05 6.08
N LEU A 73 0.16 -10.89 5.91
CA LEU A 73 1.41 -10.52 6.58
C LEU A 73 1.21 -9.98 8.01
N GLY A 74 -0.02 -9.94 8.53
CA GLY A 74 -0.31 -9.54 9.90
C GLY A 74 -0.42 -8.04 10.17
N CYS A 75 -0.63 -7.21 9.15
CA CYS A 75 -0.85 -5.77 9.30
C CYS A 75 -2.19 -5.48 10.02
N PRO A 76 -2.18 -4.85 11.21
CA PRO A 76 -3.42 -4.56 11.95
C PRO A 76 -4.35 -3.60 11.19
N ASP A 77 -3.77 -2.61 10.49
CA ASP A 77 -4.50 -1.62 9.70
C ASP A 77 -5.20 -2.23 8.47
N ALA A 78 -4.90 -3.48 8.10
CA ALA A 78 -5.57 -4.19 7.01
C ALA A 78 -6.84 -4.96 7.46
N ASN A 79 -7.13 -5.01 8.77
CA ASN A 79 -8.28 -5.74 9.32
C ASN A 79 -9.56 -4.90 9.34
N GLY A 80 -10.64 -5.36 8.71
CA GLY A 80 -11.91 -4.61 8.64
C GLY A 80 -12.00 -3.64 7.47
N TRP A 81 -11.24 -3.89 6.40
CA TRP A 81 -11.59 -3.36 5.07
C TRP A 81 -12.55 -4.35 4.40
N ASP A 82 -13.68 -3.87 3.90
CA ASP A 82 -14.57 -4.64 3.00
C ASP A 82 -13.94 -4.66 1.61
N VAL A 83 -13.33 -5.79 1.25
CA VAL A 83 -12.59 -5.98 -0.03
C VAL A 83 -12.91 -7.29 -0.70
#